data_AF-A0A497L532-F1
#
_entry.id   AF-A0A497L532-F1
#
_cell.length_a   1.000
_cell.length_b   1.000
_cell.length_c   1.000
_cell.angle_alpha   90.00
_cell.angle_beta   90.00
_cell.angle_gamma   90.00
#
_symmetry.space_group_name_H-M   'P 1'
#
loop_
_entity.id
_entity.type
_entity.pdbx_description
1 polymer ?
#
loop_
_entity_poly.entity_id
_entity_poly.type
_entity_poly.pdbx_seq_one_letter_code
_entity_poly.pdbx_strand_id
1 'polypeptide(L)'
;KPEIIRLEELLKALGITREQLIDIAILVGTDYNPKGVKGIGPKRAYELIKKYGSLDKALKFIRGAEFPTDPAEIKRIFLEPEVTDDYELRWSEPDVDGVKEFLCEERGFSEDRVTRALDRVLEALRKARKKAVKLTEFFG
;
A
#
# COMPACT_ATOMS: atom_id res chain seq x y z
N LYS A 1 2.69 14.77 -11.92
CA LYS A 1 3.86 14.30 -11.14
C LYS A 1 3.34 13.28 -10.15
N PRO A 2 4.00 12.12 -9.96
CA PRO A 2 3.59 11.15 -8.95
C PRO A 2 3.79 11.74 -7.55
N GLU A 3 2.97 11.28 -6.60
CA GLU A 3 3.13 11.56 -5.18
C GLU A 3 3.95 10.44 -4.53
N ILE A 4 4.88 10.79 -3.64
CA ILE A 4 5.74 9.83 -2.94
C ILE A 4 5.60 10.10 -1.44
N ILE A 5 5.20 9.07 -0.69
CA ILE A 5 5.09 9.12 0.77
C ILE A 5 6.19 8.24 1.37
N ARG A 6 7.00 8.83 2.25
CA ARG A 6 8.05 8.13 3.00
C ARG A 6 7.60 7.97 4.44
N LEU A 7 7.40 6.73 4.86
CA LEU A 7 6.86 6.44 6.20
C LEU A 7 7.71 7.06 7.31
N GLU A 8 9.03 6.91 7.25
CA GLU A 8 9.94 7.45 8.27
C GLU A 8 9.87 8.97 8.42
N GLU A 9 9.84 9.69 7.29
CA GLU A 9 9.72 11.16 7.28
C GLU A 9 8.38 11.61 7.86
N LEU A 10 7.30 10.93 7.50
CA LEU A 10 5.96 11.19 8.02
C LEU A 10 5.88 10.95 9.53
N LEU A 11 6.38 9.80 10.00
CA LEU A 11 6.39 9.45 11.42
C LEU A 11 7.23 10.46 12.24
N LYS A 12 8.39 10.87 11.71
CA LYS A 12 9.25 11.90 12.32
C LYS A 12 8.56 13.27 12.37
N ALA A 13 7.95 13.70 11.28
CA ALA A 13 7.25 14.99 11.21
C ALA A 13 6.06 15.07 12.17
N LEU A 14 5.33 13.97 12.35
CA LEU A 14 4.21 13.86 13.29
C LEU A 14 4.67 13.48 14.72
N GLY A 15 5.92 13.04 14.89
CA GLY A 15 6.49 12.55 16.14
C GLY A 15 5.72 11.35 16.74
N ILE A 16 5.19 10.46 15.90
CA ILE A 16 4.42 9.28 16.32
C ILE A 16 5.12 8.00 15.87
N THR A 17 4.79 6.89 16.50
CA THR A 17 5.26 5.56 16.07
C THR A 17 4.33 4.97 15.01
N ARG A 18 4.79 3.91 14.32
CA ARG A 18 3.94 3.11 13.42
C ARG A 18 2.69 2.60 14.13
N GLU A 19 2.82 2.10 15.36
CA GLU A 19 1.70 1.65 16.18
C GLU A 19 0.68 2.78 16.44
N GLN A 20 1.16 3.98 16.74
CA GLN A 20 0.29 5.13 16.96
C GLN A 20 -0.39 5.59 15.67
N LEU A 21 0.28 5.50 14.52
CA LEU A 21 -0.34 5.76 13.22
C LEU A 21 -1.49 4.77 12.95
N ILE A 22 -1.29 3.49 13.27
CA ILE A 22 -2.35 2.46 13.19
C ILE A 22 -3.49 2.78 14.16
N ASP A 23 -3.19 3.14 15.41
CA ASP A 23 -4.22 3.52 16.40
C ASP A 23 -5.06 4.72 15.92
N ILE A 24 -4.40 5.72 15.31
CA ILE A 24 -5.08 6.88 14.69
C ILE A 24 -5.98 6.41 13.55
N ALA A 25 -5.49 5.55 12.65
CA ALA A 25 -6.26 5.04 11.53
C ALA A 25 -7.50 4.26 12.00
N ILE A 26 -7.37 3.43 13.04
CA ILE A 26 -8.49 2.69 13.63
C ILE A 26 -9.53 3.65 14.23
N LEU A 27 -9.12 4.72 14.91
CA LEU A 27 -10.07 5.72 15.42
C LEU A 27 -10.82 6.46 14.30
N VAL A 28 -10.15 6.75 13.19
CA VAL A 28 -10.75 7.44 12.03
C VAL A 28 -11.66 6.50 11.23
N GLY A 29 -11.25 5.25 11.06
CA GLY A 29 -11.90 4.24 10.24
C GLY A 29 -10.93 3.63 9.24
N THR A 30 -10.93 2.29 9.17
CA THR A 30 -10.19 1.49 8.19
C THR A 30 -11.15 0.56 7.45
N ASP A 31 -10.70 -0.18 6.44
CA ASP A 31 -11.55 -1.18 5.78
C ASP A 31 -12.05 -2.28 6.75
N TYR A 32 -11.34 -2.52 7.86
CA TYR A 32 -11.74 -3.47 8.91
C TYR A 32 -12.68 -2.86 9.96
N ASN A 33 -12.84 -1.54 9.97
CA ASN A 33 -13.82 -0.83 10.79
C ASN A 33 -14.28 0.46 10.10
N PRO A 34 -15.05 0.35 8.99
CA PRO A 34 -15.25 1.46 8.05
C PRO A 34 -15.99 2.67 8.63
N LYS A 35 -16.76 2.48 9.71
CA LYS A 35 -17.44 3.57 10.41
C LYS A 35 -16.49 4.41 11.28
N GLY A 36 -15.30 3.89 11.59
CA GLY A 36 -14.41 4.45 12.60
C GLY A 36 -15.14 4.68 13.94
N VAL A 37 -14.63 5.60 14.73
CA VAL A 37 -15.35 6.09 15.91
C VAL A 37 -16.12 7.37 15.54
N LYS A 38 -17.43 7.34 15.73
CA LYS A 38 -18.32 8.47 15.41
C LYS A 38 -17.84 9.76 16.08
N GLY A 39 -17.64 10.81 15.27
CA GLY A 39 -17.20 12.13 15.75
C GLY A 39 -15.69 12.26 15.98
N ILE A 40 -14.89 11.25 15.62
CA ILE A 40 -13.44 11.30 15.67
C ILE A 40 -12.87 11.30 14.24
N GLY A 41 -12.46 12.49 13.78
CA GLY A 41 -11.70 12.65 12.54
C GLY A 41 -10.17 12.64 12.75
N PRO A 42 -9.37 12.77 11.68
CA PRO A 42 -7.91 12.61 11.73
C PRO A 42 -7.20 13.48 12.78
N LYS A 43 -7.55 14.78 12.84
CA LYS A 43 -6.94 15.71 13.81
C LYS A 43 -7.22 15.29 15.26
N ARG A 44 -8.47 14.95 15.57
CA ARG A 44 -8.89 14.55 16.92
C ARG A 44 -8.30 13.20 17.31
N ALA A 45 -8.26 12.25 16.37
CA ALA A 45 -7.59 10.96 16.58
C ALA A 45 -6.11 11.15 16.91
N TYR A 46 -5.40 11.97 16.13
CA TYR A 46 -4.00 12.31 16.39
C TYR A 46 -3.78 12.93 17.77
N GLU A 47 -4.58 13.94 18.15
CA GLU A 47 -4.50 14.58 19.47
C GLU A 47 -4.73 13.57 20.62
N LEU A 48 -5.72 12.69 20.47
CA LEU A 48 -6.03 11.66 21.47
C LEU A 48 -4.89 10.65 21.62
N ILE A 49 -4.35 10.13 20.51
CA ILE A 49 -3.26 9.15 20.56
C ILE A 49 -1.96 9.78 21.05
N LYS A 50 -1.65 11.03 20.67
CA LYS A 50 -0.53 11.78 21.25
C LYS A 50 -0.65 11.95 22.75
N LYS A 51 -1.87 12.22 23.25
CA LYS A 51 -2.12 12.46 24.67
C LYS A 51 -2.10 11.18 25.50
N TYR A 52 -2.75 10.12 25.02
CA TYR A 52 -2.98 8.89 25.79
C TYR A 52 -2.00 7.76 25.44
N GLY A 53 -1.26 7.89 24.34
CA GLY A 53 -0.17 7.01 23.93
C GLY A 53 -0.61 5.79 23.11
N SER A 54 -1.81 5.24 23.35
CA SER A 54 -2.33 4.06 22.65
C SER A 54 -3.85 4.08 22.51
N LEU A 55 -4.37 3.27 21.58
CA LEU A 55 -5.81 3.07 21.35
C LEU A 55 -6.54 2.66 22.64
N ASP A 56 -6.06 1.63 23.37
CA ASP A 56 -6.71 1.13 24.59
C ASP A 56 -6.85 2.20 25.66
N LYS A 57 -5.84 3.06 25.80
CA LYS A 57 -5.86 4.17 26.76
C LYS A 57 -6.80 5.27 26.30
N ALA A 58 -6.82 5.60 25.01
CA ALA A 58 -7.71 6.61 24.44
C ALA A 58 -9.19 6.21 24.54
N LEU A 59 -9.52 4.93 24.30
CA LEU A 59 -10.89 4.42 24.35
C LEU A 59 -11.55 4.58 25.72
N LYS A 60 -10.78 4.57 26.82
CA LYS A 60 -11.31 4.86 28.18
C LYS A 60 -11.91 6.26 28.33
N PHE A 61 -11.53 7.19 27.46
CA PHE A 61 -12.01 8.59 27.48
C PHE A 61 -13.00 8.89 26.35
N ILE A 62 -13.28 7.91 25.48
CA ILE A 62 -14.21 8.04 24.36
C ILE A 62 -15.50 7.32 24.74
N ARG A 63 -16.63 8.03 24.68
CA ARG A 63 -17.95 7.44 24.94
C ARG A 63 -18.59 6.99 23.63
N GLY A 64 -19.20 5.81 23.63
CA GLY A 64 -19.96 5.29 22.49
C GLY A 64 -19.09 4.88 21.30
N ALA A 65 -17.85 4.44 21.54
CA ALA A 65 -17.05 3.82 20.50
C ALA A 65 -17.60 2.43 20.20
N GLU A 66 -18.04 2.22 18.96
CA GLU A 66 -18.56 0.95 18.47
C GLU A 66 -17.59 0.39 17.43
N PHE A 67 -17.21 -0.86 17.60
CA PHE A 67 -16.34 -1.58 16.68
C PHE A 67 -17.00 -2.87 16.22
N PRO A 68 -16.75 -3.31 14.97
CA PRO A 68 -17.31 -4.56 14.45
C PRO A 68 -16.70 -5.81 15.12
N THR A 69 -15.47 -5.71 15.62
CA THR A 69 -14.77 -6.72 16.41
C THR A 69 -13.89 -6.03 17.46
N ASP A 70 -13.14 -6.81 18.24
CA ASP A 70 -12.14 -6.30 19.18
C ASP A 70 -11.13 -5.38 18.45
N PRO A 71 -10.98 -4.10 18.87
CA PRO A 71 -9.99 -3.20 18.28
C PRO A 71 -8.55 -3.74 18.29
N ALA A 72 -8.20 -4.59 19.26
CA ALA A 72 -6.89 -5.22 19.31
C ALA A 72 -6.69 -6.21 18.15
N GLU A 73 -7.74 -6.91 17.72
CA GLU A 73 -7.68 -7.81 16.57
C GLU A 73 -7.47 -7.05 15.27
N ILE A 74 -8.19 -5.93 15.09
CA ILE A 74 -8.00 -5.05 13.94
C ILE A 74 -6.55 -4.53 13.90
N LYS A 75 -6.01 -4.09 15.05
CA LYS A 75 -4.64 -3.61 15.16
C LYS A 75 -3.62 -4.69 14.80
N ARG A 76 -3.84 -5.95 15.21
CA ARG A 76 -2.96 -7.08 14.88
C ARG A 76 -2.83 -7.30 13.38
N ILE A 77 -3.92 -7.19 12.60
CA ILE A 77 -3.87 -7.35 11.14
C ILE A 77 -2.84 -6.40 10.50
N PHE A 78 -2.73 -5.17 11.00
CA PHE A 78 -1.74 -4.21 10.50
C PHE A 78 -0.34 -4.44 11.06
N LEU A 79 -0.21 -4.89 12.31
CA LEU A 79 1.09 -5.11 12.94
C LEU A 79 1.78 -6.38 12.47
N GLU A 80 1.01 -7.46 12.36
CA GLU A 80 1.41 -8.83 12.06
C GLU A 80 0.57 -9.37 10.89
N PRO A 81 0.63 -8.75 9.69
CA PRO A 81 -0.06 -9.27 8.53
C PRO A 81 0.54 -10.62 8.13
N GLU A 82 -0.31 -11.50 7.59
CA GLU A 82 0.18 -12.71 6.92
C GLU A 82 0.98 -12.31 5.68
N VAL A 83 2.27 -12.61 5.69
CA VAL A 83 3.20 -12.31 4.60
C VAL A 83 3.95 -13.58 4.21
N THR A 84 4.44 -13.61 2.97
CA THR A 84 5.34 -14.66 2.50
C THR A 84 6.60 -14.02 1.93
N ASP A 85 7.74 -14.62 2.25
CA ASP A 85 9.04 -14.34 1.62
C ASP A 85 9.35 -15.37 0.51
N ASP A 86 8.46 -16.33 0.28
CA ASP A 86 8.61 -17.39 -0.74
C ASP A 86 8.16 -16.88 -2.12
N TYR A 87 8.96 -15.99 -2.70
CA TYR A 87 8.78 -15.52 -4.07
C TYR A 87 10.11 -15.11 -4.72
N GLU A 88 10.15 -15.12 -6.05
CA GLU A 88 11.29 -14.61 -6.82
C GLU A 88 10.83 -13.57 -7.85
N LEU A 89 11.53 -12.43 -7.88
CA LEU A 89 11.27 -11.39 -8.87
C LEU A 89 11.99 -11.72 -10.19
N ARG A 90 11.23 -12.25 -11.15
CA ARG A 90 11.73 -12.57 -12.50
C ARG A 90 11.00 -11.75 -13.56
N TRP A 91 11.76 -11.16 -14.47
CA TRP A 91 11.24 -10.50 -15.67
C TRP A 91 11.58 -11.34 -16.92
N SER A 92 10.60 -12.10 -17.41
CA SER A 92 10.70 -12.89 -18.63
C SER A 92 10.19 -12.13 -19.85
N GLU A 93 10.45 -12.66 -21.03
CA GLU A 93 9.78 -12.16 -22.25
C GLU A 93 8.29 -12.56 -22.19
N PRO A 94 7.38 -11.67 -22.60
CA PRO A 94 5.96 -11.99 -22.66
C PRO A 94 5.70 -13.03 -23.76
N ASP A 95 4.71 -13.89 -23.53
CA ASP A 95 4.12 -14.73 -24.57
C ASP A 95 3.30 -13.85 -25.53
N VAL A 96 3.87 -13.53 -26.69
CA VAL A 96 3.28 -12.59 -27.66
C VAL A 96 1.96 -13.13 -28.21
N ASP A 97 1.94 -14.41 -28.58
CA ASP A 97 0.79 -15.03 -29.21
C ASP A 97 -0.34 -15.19 -28.18
N GLY A 98 -0.02 -15.69 -26.97
CA GLY A 98 -1.00 -15.80 -25.89
C GLY A 98 -1.58 -14.45 -25.44
N VAL A 99 -0.79 -13.37 -25.43
CA VAL A 99 -1.30 -12.03 -25.14
C VAL A 99 -2.23 -11.52 -26.24
N LYS A 100 -1.92 -11.80 -27.51
CA LYS A 100 -2.78 -11.40 -28.64
C LYS A 100 -4.10 -12.15 -28.64
N GLU A 101 -4.07 -13.47 -28.46
CA GLU A 101 -5.25 -14.32 -28.35
C GLU A 101 -6.17 -13.79 -27.24
N PHE A 102 -5.65 -13.67 -26.01
CA PHE A 102 -6.44 -13.20 -24.87
C PHE A 102 -6.99 -11.78 -25.07
N LEU A 103 -6.16 -10.81 -25.47
CA LEU A 103 -6.62 -9.42 -25.53
C LEU A 103 -7.44 -9.11 -26.78
N CYS A 104 -7.04 -9.61 -27.95
CA CYS A 104 -7.63 -9.22 -29.22
C CYS A 104 -8.83 -10.11 -29.57
N GLU A 105 -8.69 -11.43 -29.42
CA GLU A 105 -9.74 -12.38 -29.80
C GLU A 105 -10.79 -12.49 -28.71
N GLU A 106 -10.40 -12.77 -27.46
CA GLU A 106 -11.38 -12.97 -26.37
C GLU A 106 -11.94 -11.66 -25.80
N ARG A 107 -11.13 -10.60 -25.74
CA ARG A 107 -11.50 -9.33 -25.09
C ARG A 107 -11.75 -8.18 -26.08
N GLY A 108 -11.57 -8.41 -27.39
CA GLY A 108 -11.90 -7.43 -28.44
C GLY A 108 -11.02 -6.18 -28.47
N PHE A 109 -9.81 -6.22 -27.92
CA PHE A 109 -8.86 -5.12 -28.01
C PHE A 109 -8.35 -4.98 -29.45
N SER A 110 -7.98 -3.76 -29.83
CA SER A 110 -7.39 -3.49 -31.13
C SER A 110 -6.00 -4.13 -31.22
N GLU A 111 -5.86 -5.09 -32.12
CA GLU A 111 -4.61 -5.83 -32.34
C GLU A 111 -3.43 -4.89 -32.67
N ASP A 112 -3.68 -3.88 -33.50
CA ASP A 112 -2.72 -2.83 -33.82
C ASP A 112 -2.17 -2.13 -32.57
N ARG A 113 -3.04 -1.81 -31.59
CA ARG A 113 -2.62 -1.17 -30.34
C ARG A 113 -1.85 -2.14 -29.45
N VAL A 114 -2.29 -3.39 -29.38
CA VAL A 114 -1.65 -4.46 -28.58
C VAL A 114 -0.25 -4.76 -29.13
N THR A 115 -0.12 -4.96 -30.43
CA THR A 115 1.16 -5.22 -31.12
C THR A 115 2.16 -4.11 -30.85
N ARG A 116 1.77 -2.84 -31.07
CA ARG A 116 2.65 -1.70 -30.79
C ARG A 116 3.08 -1.60 -29.32
N ALA A 117 2.24 -2.05 -28.39
CA ALA A 117 2.58 -2.05 -26.97
C ALA A 117 3.58 -3.18 -26.63
N LEU A 118 3.36 -4.37 -27.19
CA LEU A 118 4.27 -5.52 -27.06
C LEU A 118 5.66 -5.20 -27.61
N ASP A 119 5.75 -4.55 -28.76
CA ASP A 119 7.03 -4.13 -29.35
C ASP A 119 7.82 -3.22 -28.40
N ARG A 120 7.16 -2.24 -27.78
CA ARG A 120 7.78 -1.33 -26.80
C ARG A 120 8.27 -2.08 -25.55
N VAL A 121 7.49 -3.06 -25.07
CA VAL A 121 7.88 -3.88 -23.91
C VAL A 121 9.09 -4.74 -24.23
N LEU A 122 9.09 -5.44 -25.37
CA LEU A 122 10.21 -6.27 -25.82
C LEU A 122 11.48 -5.44 -26.01
N GLU A 123 11.37 -4.25 -26.60
CA GLU A 123 12.50 -3.34 -26.75
C GLU A 123 13.05 -2.87 -25.39
N ALA A 124 12.17 -2.53 -24.45
CA ALA A 124 12.55 -2.12 -23.09
C ALA A 124 13.24 -3.26 -22.33
N LEU A 125 12.72 -4.49 -22.42
CA LEU A 125 13.32 -5.69 -21.80
C LEU A 125 14.71 -5.98 -22.38
N ARG A 126 14.87 -5.89 -23.71
CA ARG A 126 16.17 -6.04 -24.38
C ARG A 126 17.18 -4.99 -23.92
N LYS A 127 16.75 -3.73 -23.72
CA LYS A 127 17.60 -2.66 -23.19
C LYS A 127 17.99 -2.89 -21.74
N ALA A 128 17.04 -3.31 -20.89
CA ALA A 128 17.27 -3.61 -19.48
C ALA A 128 18.29 -4.75 -19.29
N ARG A 129 18.17 -5.84 -20.07
CA ARG A 129 19.11 -6.98 -20.03
C ARG A 129 20.54 -6.62 -20.45
N LYS A 130 20.71 -5.63 -21.32
CA LYS A 130 22.04 -5.15 -21.78
C LYS A 130 22.69 -4.16 -20.81
N LYS A 131 21.92 -3.59 -19.87
CA LYS A 131 22.43 -2.60 -18.93
C LYS A 131 23.10 -3.31 -17.76
N ALA A 132 24.43 -3.33 -17.74
CA ALA A 132 25.16 -3.63 -16.50
C ALA A 132 24.77 -2.57 -15.47
N VAL A 133 24.29 -3.01 -14.31
CA VAL A 133 23.89 -2.13 -13.22
C VAL A 133 25.10 -1.32 -12.77
N LYS A 134 25.14 -0.02 -13.08
CA LYS A 134 26.26 0.86 -12.70
C LYS A 134 26.01 1.39 -11.29
N LEU A 135 27.05 1.36 -10.45
CA LEU A 135 27.02 1.87 -9.08
C LEU A 135 26.52 3.32 -8.99
N THR A 136 26.72 4.11 -10.05
CA THR A 136 26.25 5.51 -10.18
C THR A 136 24.73 5.65 -10.32
N GLU A 137 23.99 4.55 -10.58
CA GLU A 137 22.52 4.58 -10.62
C GLU A 137 21.89 4.42 -9.22
N PHE A 138 22.69 4.07 -8.19
CA PHE A 138 22.23 3.88 -6.81
C PHE A 138 22.50 5.08 -5.88
N PHE A 139 23.54 5.85 -6.19
CA PHE A 139 23.90 7.05 -5.43
C PHE A 139 23.72 8.26 -6.34
N GLY A 140 22.52 8.83 -6.30
CA GLY A 140 22.22 10.17 -6.81
C GLY A 140 22.57 11.22 -5.77
#